data_AF-A0A821VEE6-F1
#
_entry.id   AF-A0A821VEE6-F1
#
_cell.length_a   1.000
_cell.length_b   1.000
_cell.length_c   1.000
_cell.angle_alpha   90.00
_cell.angle_beta   90.00
_cell.angle_gamma   90.00
#
_symmetry.space_group_name_H-M   'P 1'
#
loop_
_entity.id
_entity.type
_entity.pdbx_description
1 polymer ?
#
loop_
_entity_poly.entity_id
_entity_poly.type
_entity_poly.pdbx_seq_one_letter_code
_entity_poly.pdbx_strand_id
1 'polypeptide(L)'
;LGDSSFISRLTNLDINHISDRTYRKLLQYSRHPQFTPELIGKVSSACRSFCKWVLAIQRYHEVYRTVKPKEEKLKTANEALDVMRKSLSRKQEMLKLVKDHLQELEDKYRNSIEEKQALYARRELMKQRMARAHELTNVLAIEKVRWQEQLTQLEE
;
A
#
# COMPACT_ATOMS: atom_id res chain seq x y z
N LEU A 1 -6.51 -62.16 4.02
CA LEU A 1 -5.55 -61.05 3.78
C LEU A 1 -5.05 -60.98 2.32
N GLY A 2 -5.75 -61.58 1.34
CA GLY A 2 -5.33 -61.65 -0.06
C GLY A 2 -5.93 -60.60 -1.00
N ASP A 3 -6.39 -59.46 -0.46
CA ASP A 3 -7.02 -58.41 -1.28
C ASP A 3 -5.93 -57.49 -1.87
N SER A 4 -5.67 -57.60 -3.18
CA SER A 4 -4.60 -56.85 -3.86
C SER A 4 -4.81 -55.32 -3.84
N SER A 5 -6.04 -54.88 -3.60
CA SER A 5 -6.42 -53.47 -3.53
C SER A 5 -6.12 -52.80 -2.17
N PHE A 6 -5.72 -53.58 -1.15
CA PHE A 6 -5.53 -53.10 0.21
C PHE A 6 -4.48 -51.99 0.31
N ILE A 7 -3.32 -52.18 -0.33
CA ILE A 7 -2.22 -51.21 -0.28
C ILE A 7 -2.63 -49.91 -0.97
N SER A 8 -3.30 -49.98 -2.12
CA SER A 8 -3.78 -48.80 -2.84
C SER A 8 -4.80 -47.98 -2.04
N ARG A 9 -5.70 -48.65 -1.30
CA ARG A 9 -6.62 -47.97 -0.39
C ARG A 9 -5.90 -47.30 0.78
N LEU A 10 -4.81 -47.91 1.25
CA LEU A 10 -4.04 -47.43 2.39
C LEU A 10 -3.18 -46.21 2.02
N THR A 11 -2.62 -46.18 0.82
CA THR A 11 -1.87 -45.02 0.30
C THR A 11 -2.77 -43.85 -0.05
N ASN A 12 -3.99 -44.12 -0.54
CA ASN A 12 -4.95 -43.10 -0.94
C ASN A 12 -5.90 -42.68 0.19
N LEU A 13 -5.66 -43.15 1.42
CA LEU A 13 -6.50 -42.82 2.56
C LEU A 13 -6.35 -41.33 2.89
N ASP A 14 -7.47 -40.62 3.01
CA ASP A 14 -7.46 -39.23 3.44
C ASP A 14 -7.17 -39.13 4.94
N ILE A 15 -5.90 -38.97 5.27
CA ILE A 15 -5.40 -38.89 6.64
C ILE A 15 -5.95 -37.64 7.37
N ASN A 16 -6.40 -36.62 6.62
CA ASN A 16 -6.90 -35.36 7.15
C ASN A 16 -8.36 -35.43 7.64
N HIS A 17 -9.12 -36.43 7.19
CA HIS A 17 -10.55 -36.59 7.49
C HIS A 17 -10.87 -37.90 8.23
N ILE A 18 -9.95 -38.41 9.04
CA ILE A 18 -10.21 -39.56 9.91
C ILE A 18 -11.21 -39.14 11.00
N SER A 19 -12.33 -39.86 11.11
CA SER A 19 -13.33 -39.56 12.15
C SER A 19 -12.77 -39.79 13.56
N ASP A 20 -13.19 -38.96 14.52
CA ASP A 20 -12.81 -39.11 15.93
C ASP A 20 -13.16 -40.49 16.50
N ARG A 21 -14.23 -41.12 15.99
CA ARG A 21 -14.62 -42.47 16.40
C ARG A 21 -13.60 -43.51 15.97
N THR A 22 -13.09 -43.41 14.74
CA THR A 22 -12.04 -44.27 14.21
C THR A 22 -10.71 -44.02 14.92
N TYR A 23 -10.37 -42.75 15.16
CA TYR A 23 -9.17 -42.37 15.90
C TYR A 23 -9.18 -42.91 17.34
N ARG A 24 -10.31 -42.80 18.06
CA ARG A 24 -10.43 -43.34 19.43
C ARG A 24 -10.22 -44.85 19.50
N LYS A 25 -10.74 -45.59 18.51
CA LYS A 25 -10.48 -47.04 18.40
C LYS A 25 -9.00 -47.32 18.13
N LEU A 26 -8.38 -46.56 17.23
CA LEU A 26 -6.94 -46.68 16.94
C LEU A 26 -6.06 -46.38 18.18
N LEU A 27 -6.49 -45.45 19.02
CA LEU A 27 -5.82 -45.09 20.26
C LEU A 27 -5.80 -46.22 21.30
N GLN A 28 -6.86 -47.04 21.36
CA GLN A 28 -6.92 -48.20 22.25
C GLN A 28 -5.84 -49.23 21.93
N TYR A 29 -5.54 -49.45 20.64
CA TYR A 29 -4.52 -50.39 20.20
C TYR A 29 -3.10 -49.83 20.25
N SER A 30 -2.92 -48.55 19.88
CA SER A 30 -1.60 -47.89 19.85
C SER A 30 -1.03 -47.57 21.22
N ARG A 31 -1.88 -47.41 22.26
CA ARG A 31 -1.43 -47.22 23.64
C ARG A 31 -0.98 -48.51 24.33
N HIS A 32 -1.19 -49.66 23.71
CA HIS A 32 -0.76 -50.92 24.30
C HIS A 32 0.78 -50.98 24.32
N PRO A 33 1.42 -51.32 25.46
CA PRO A 33 2.89 -51.29 25.59
C PRO A 33 3.60 -52.29 24.66
N GLN A 34 2.90 -53.30 24.17
CA GLN A 34 3.42 -54.25 23.17
C GLN A 34 3.28 -53.74 21.71
N PHE A 35 2.61 -52.61 21.48
CA PHE A 35 2.43 -52.01 20.14
C PHE A 35 3.63 -51.14 19.77
N THR A 36 4.82 -51.72 19.78
CA THR A 36 6.05 -51.05 19.35
C THR A 36 6.65 -51.73 18.12
N PRO A 37 7.22 -50.97 17.18
CA PRO A 37 7.83 -51.52 15.97
C PRO A 37 8.96 -52.52 16.25
N GLU A 38 9.60 -52.42 17.41
CA GLU A 38 10.71 -53.27 17.85
C GLU A 38 10.22 -54.64 18.33
N LEU A 39 9.13 -54.69 19.11
CA LEU A 39 8.52 -55.94 19.57
C LEU A 39 7.82 -56.67 18.42
N ILE A 40 7.02 -55.96 17.62
CA ILE A 40 6.28 -56.55 16.49
C ILE A 40 7.22 -57.00 15.38
N GLY A 41 8.34 -56.28 15.19
CA GLY A 41 9.35 -56.61 14.19
C GLY A 41 10.07 -57.94 14.43
N LYS A 42 10.05 -58.48 15.66
CA LYS A 42 10.59 -59.81 15.96
C LYS A 42 9.72 -60.94 15.41
N VAL A 43 8.43 -60.68 15.18
CA VAL A 43 7.46 -61.67 14.68
C VAL A 43 7.25 -61.52 13.17
N SER A 44 7.17 -60.29 12.65
CA SER A 44 6.98 -60.05 11.22
C SER A 44 7.47 -58.68 10.76
N SER A 45 8.26 -58.68 9.68
CA SER A 45 8.77 -57.47 9.02
C SER A 45 7.63 -56.63 8.40
N ALA A 46 6.63 -57.29 7.79
CA ALA A 46 5.47 -56.61 7.22
C ALA A 46 4.57 -55.99 8.30
N CYS A 47 4.44 -56.63 9.47
CA CYS A 47 3.71 -56.05 10.59
C CYS A 47 4.45 -54.86 11.22
N ARG A 48 5.79 -54.84 11.16
CA ARG A 48 6.61 -53.71 11.61
C ARG A 48 6.36 -52.43 10.82
N SER A 49 6.31 -52.51 9.49
CA SER A 49 6.02 -51.34 8.65
C SER A 49 4.61 -50.81 8.90
N PHE A 50 3.64 -51.71 9.08
CA PHE A 50 2.27 -51.33 9.42
C PHE A 50 2.16 -50.62 10.78
N CYS A 51 2.84 -51.14 11.80
CA CYS A 51 2.89 -50.50 13.13
C CYS A 51 3.47 -49.08 13.05
N LYS A 52 4.57 -48.89 12.30
CA LYS A 52 5.14 -47.56 12.07
C LYS A 52 4.16 -46.61 11.36
N TRP A 53 3.44 -47.09 10.35
CA TRP A 53 2.44 -46.29 9.63
C TRP A 53 1.29 -45.85 10.55
N VAL A 54 0.78 -46.75 11.39
CA VAL A 54 -0.28 -46.43 12.38
C VAL A 54 0.19 -45.35 13.37
N LEU A 55 1.42 -45.48 13.89
CA LEU A 55 1.99 -44.49 14.81
C LEU A 55 2.23 -43.13 14.13
N ALA A 56 2.64 -43.14 12.86
CA ALA A 56 2.80 -41.93 12.07
C ALA A 56 1.46 -41.21 11.86
N ILE A 57 0.40 -41.95 11.55
CA ILE A 57 -0.96 -41.40 11.43
C ILE A 57 -1.45 -40.80 12.74
N GLN A 58 -1.22 -41.49 13.86
CA GLN A 58 -1.61 -40.96 15.17
C GLN A 58 -0.94 -39.62 15.44
N ARG A 59 0.39 -39.54 15.28
CA ARG A 59 1.16 -38.33 15.51
C ARG A 59 0.76 -37.21 14.55
N TYR A 60 0.50 -37.55 13.29
CA TYR A 60 -0.01 -36.59 12.30
C TYR A 60 -1.36 -36.02 12.73
N HIS A 61 -2.30 -36.87 13.15
CA HIS A 61 -3.64 -36.45 13.57
C HIS A 61 -3.60 -35.49 14.78
N GLU A 62 -2.73 -35.77 15.76
CA GLU A 62 -2.50 -34.88 16.91
C GLU A 62 -1.98 -33.50 16.46
N VAL A 63 -0.96 -33.48 15.60
CA VAL A 63 -0.39 -32.23 15.07
C VAL A 63 -1.41 -31.48 14.21
N TYR A 64 -2.09 -32.16 13.30
CA TYR A 64 -3.10 -31.58 12.40
C TYR A 64 -4.22 -30.88 13.18
N ARG A 65 -4.69 -31.47 14.29
CA ARG A 65 -5.70 -30.84 15.16
C ARG A 65 -5.21 -29.54 15.81
N THR A 66 -3.91 -29.41 16.06
CA THR A 66 -3.32 -28.16 16.59
C THR A 66 -3.01 -27.14 15.50
N VAL A 67 -2.69 -27.59 14.29
CA VAL A 67 -2.27 -26.74 13.17
C VAL A 67 -3.47 -26.17 12.43
N LYS A 68 -4.50 -26.98 12.14
CA LYS A 68 -5.72 -26.55 11.43
C LYS A 68 -6.36 -25.27 12.00
N PRO A 69 -6.63 -25.13 13.32
CA PRO A 69 -7.20 -23.89 13.85
C PRO A 69 -6.24 -22.70 13.77
N LYS A 70 -4.92 -22.93 13.74
CA LYS A 70 -3.93 -21.86 13.54
C LYS A 70 -3.90 -21.41 12.09
N GLU A 71 -3.99 -22.33 11.14
CA GLU A 71 -4.09 -22.02 9.70
C GLU A 71 -5.35 -21.25 9.39
N GLU A 72 -6.50 -21.65 9.95
CA GLU A 72 -7.77 -20.91 9.81
C GLU A 72 -7.66 -19.48 10.37
N LYS A 73 -7.08 -19.31 11.57
CA LYS A 73 -6.83 -17.98 12.16
C LYS A 73 -5.84 -17.15 11.34
N LEU A 74 -4.81 -17.78 10.79
CA LEU A 74 -3.83 -17.12 9.94
C LEU A 74 -4.48 -16.64 8.64
N LYS A 75 -5.34 -17.47 8.04
CA LYS A 75 -6.09 -17.13 6.83
C LYS A 75 -7.00 -15.93 7.07
N THR A 76 -7.80 -15.95 8.13
CA THR A 76 -8.70 -14.82 8.44
C THR A 76 -7.95 -13.53 8.78
N ALA A 77 -6.83 -13.63 9.51
CA ALA A 77 -5.97 -12.47 9.79
C ALA A 77 -5.35 -11.89 8.51
N ASN A 78 -4.89 -12.76 7.60
CA ASN A 78 -4.33 -12.32 6.32
C ASN A 78 -5.38 -11.69 5.40
N GLU A 79 -6.59 -12.23 5.36
CA GLU A 79 -7.72 -11.64 4.62
C GLU A 79 -8.07 -10.24 5.15
N ALA A 80 -8.17 -10.09 6.47
CA ALA A 80 -8.41 -8.79 7.10
C ALA A 80 -7.27 -7.80 6.81
N LEU A 81 -6.02 -8.28 6.86
CA LEU A 81 -4.84 -7.48 6.57
C LEU A 81 -4.82 -6.99 5.11
N ASP A 82 -5.18 -7.84 4.15
CA ASP A 82 -5.26 -7.49 2.73
C ASP A 82 -6.32 -6.40 2.47
N VAL A 83 -7.48 -6.51 3.11
CA VAL A 83 -8.53 -5.48 3.06
C VAL A 83 -8.01 -4.14 3.59
N MET A 84 -7.32 -4.16 4.73
CA MET A 84 -6.75 -2.95 5.34
C MET A 84 -5.64 -2.35 4.47
N ARG A 85 -4.77 -3.17 3.87
CA ARG A 85 -3.73 -2.71 2.93
C ARG A 85 -4.33 -2.03 1.70
N LYS A 86 -5.39 -2.59 1.12
CA LYS A 86 -6.11 -1.98 -0.01
C LYS A 86 -6.73 -0.64 0.37
N SER A 87 -7.36 -0.56 1.55
CA SER A 87 -7.91 0.71 2.07
C SER A 87 -6.80 1.76 2.29
N LEU A 88 -5.65 1.33 2.81
CA LEU A 88 -4.50 2.19 3.06
C LEU A 88 -3.89 2.72 1.76
N SER A 89 -3.69 1.86 0.74
CA SER A 89 -3.20 2.29 -0.58
C SER A 89 -4.10 3.36 -1.18
N ARG A 90 -5.42 3.12 -1.17
CA ARG A 90 -6.39 4.09 -1.69
C ARG A 90 -6.31 5.43 -0.96
N LYS A 91 -6.18 5.43 0.37
CA LYS A 91 -6.03 6.67 1.16
C LYS A 91 -4.72 7.39 0.85
N GLN A 92 -3.63 6.66 0.67
CA GLN A 92 -2.33 7.23 0.32
C GLN A 92 -2.34 7.84 -1.08
N GLU A 93 -2.97 7.20 -2.06
CA GLU A 93 -3.16 7.74 -3.41
C GLU A 93 -3.98 9.03 -3.40
N MET A 94 -5.10 9.05 -2.67
CA MET A 94 -5.92 10.24 -2.51
C MET A 94 -5.14 11.38 -1.84
N LEU A 95 -4.36 11.07 -0.80
CA LEU A 95 -3.52 12.05 -0.11
C LEU A 95 -2.46 12.61 -1.05
N LYS A 96 -1.83 11.77 -1.88
CA LYS A 96 -0.86 12.23 -2.89
C LYS A 96 -1.52 13.21 -3.87
N LEU A 97 -2.69 12.84 -4.42
CA LEU A 97 -3.43 13.70 -5.36
C LEU A 97 -3.79 15.06 -4.75
N VAL A 98 -4.25 15.08 -3.49
CA VAL A 98 -4.56 16.33 -2.79
C VAL A 98 -3.30 17.17 -2.56
N LYS A 99 -2.18 16.56 -2.20
CA LYS A 99 -0.91 17.28 -2.02
C LYS A 99 -0.39 17.86 -3.33
N ASP A 100 -0.44 17.09 -4.42
CA ASP A 100 0.00 17.54 -5.74
C ASP A 100 -0.85 18.74 -6.20
N HIS A 101 -2.18 18.69 -5.97
CA HIS A 101 -3.06 19.81 -6.31
C HIS A 101 -2.85 21.03 -5.41
N LEU A 102 -2.59 20.82 -4.12
CA LEU A 102 -2.25 21.91 -3.19
C LEU A 102 -0.98 22.62 -3.64
N GLN A 103 0.06 21.87 -4.01
CA GLN A 103 1.32 22.42 -4.49
C GLN A 103 1.13 23.24 -5.78
N GLU A 104 0.35 22.72 -6.73
CA GLU A 104 0.00 23.46 -7.95
C GLU A 104 -0.72 24.79 -7.63
N LEU A 105 -1.63 24.77 -6.65
CA LEU A 105 -2.36 25.96 -6.24
C LEU A 105 -1.46 26.97 -5.52
N GLU A 106 -0.56 26.51 -4.66
CA GLU A 106 0.46 27.34 -4.00
C GLU A 106 1.39 28.01 -5.02
N ASP A 107 1.83 27.28 -6.05
CA ASP A 107 2.66 27.82 -7.11
C ASP A 107 1.92 28.88 -7.94
N LYS A 108 0.65 28.61 -8.32
CA LYS A 108 -0.21 29.60 -9.00
C LYS A 108 -0.42 30.85 -8.15
N TYR A 109 -0.66 30.66 -6.85
CA TYR A 109 -0.85 31.77 -5.91
C TYR A 109 0.40 32.63 -5.80
N ARG A 110 1.58 32.01 -5.66
CA ARG A 110 2.87 32.70 -5.62
C ARG A 110 3.11 33.51 -6.90
N ASN A 111 2.91 32.91 -8.07
CA ASN A 111 3.07 33.61 -9.35
C ASN A 111 2.11 34.80 -9.47
N SER A 112 0.85 34.64 -9.03
CA SER A 112 -0.13 35.72 -9.05
C SER A 112 0.26 36.87 -8.11
N ILE A 113 0.84 36.59 -6.95
CA ILE A 113 1.37 37.61 -6.05
C ILE A 113 2.54 38.36 -6.70
N GLU A 114 3.48 37.64 -7.32
CA GLU A 114 4.64 38.24 -7.98
C GLU A 114 4.20 39.14 -9.15
N GLU A 115 3.27 38.66 -9.99
CA GLU A 115 2.70 39.45 -11.08
C GLU A 115 1.99 40.70 -10.56
N LYS A 116 1.17 40.54 -9.52
CA LYS A 116 0.49 41.64 -8.84
C LYS A 116 1.51 42.69 -8.37
N GLN A 117 2.58 42.28 -7.68
CA GLN A 117 3.62 43.19 -7.20
C GLN A 117 4.35 43.90 -8.36
N ALA A 118 4.68 43.18 -9.44
CA ALA A 118 5.30 43.75 -10.63
C ALA A 118 4.39 44.80 -11.30
N LEU A 119 3.09 44.53 -11.39
CA LEU A 119 2.10 45.47 -11.90
C LEU A 119 1.98 46.71 -11.02
N TYR A 120 1.99 46.57 -9.69
CA TYR A 120 1.99 47.72 -8.78
C TYR A 120 3.24 48.59 -8.95
N ALA A 121 4.42 47.97 -9.05
CA ALA A 121 5.67 48.69 -9.29
C ALA A 121 5.64 49.44 -10.64
N ARG A 122 5.18 48.78 -11.72
CA ARG A 122 5.03 49.41 -13.04
C ARG A 122 4.03 50.56 -13.02
N ARG A 123 2.90 50.38 -12.33
CA ARG A 123 1.88 51.43 -12.16
C ARG A 123 2.48 52.65 -11.47
N GLU A 124 3.25 52.46 -10.42
CA GLU A 124 3.86 53.56 -9.68
C GLU A 124 4.91 54.30 -10.51
N LEU A 125 5.76 53.56 -11.23
CA LEU A 125 6.70 54.15 -12.20
C LEU A 125 5.97 54.96 -13.27
N MET A 126 4.86 54.45 -13.80
CA MET A 126 4.09 55.13 -14.84
C MET A 126 3.42 56.41 -14.32
N LYS A 127 2.92 56.40 -13.07
CA LYS A 127 2.42 57.61 -12.41
C LYS A 127 3.50 58.68 -12.29
N GLN A 128 4.70 58.31 -11.85
CA GLN A 128 5.82 59.25 -11.75
C GLN A 128 6.23 59.80 -13.12
N ARG A 129 6.28 58.95 -14.15
CA ARG A 129 6.56 59.37 -15.53
C ARG A 129 5.50 60.32 -16.06
N MET A 130 4.22 60.04 -15.81
CA MET A 130 3.11 60.92 -16.20
C MET A 130 3.19 62.28 -15.51
N ALA A 131 3.48 62.31 -14.20
CA ALA A 131 3.64 63.56 -13.47
C ALA A 131 4.77 64.42 -14.05
N ARG A 132 5.94 63.82 -14.32
CA ARG A 132 7.08 64.54 -14.95
C ARG A 132 6.78 64.99 -16.38
N ALA A 133 6.11 64.15 -17.17
CA ALA A 133 5.72 64.53 -18.53
C ALA A 133 4.76 65.72 -18.51
N HIS A 134 3.80 65.73 -17.57
CA HIS A 134 2.88 66.84 -17.38
C HIS A 134 3.61 68.14 -16.98
N GLU A 135 4.56 68.05 -16.06
CA GLU A 135 5.40 69.19 -15.66
C GLU A 135 6.21 69.74 -16.84
N LEU A 136 6.87 68.85 -17.61
CA LEU A 136 7.62 69.24 -18.81
C LEU A 136 6.72 69.89 -19.86
N THR A 137 5.51 69.38 -20.10
CA THR A 137 4.57 70.02 -21.04
C THR A 137 4.18 71.41 -20.60
N ASN A 138 4.01 71.65 -19.30
CA ASN A 138 3.69 72.96 -18.77
C ASN A 138 4.86 73.93 -18.94
N VAL A 139 6.09 73.50 -18.62
CA VAL A 139 7.30 74.33 -18.78
C VAL A 139 7.55 74.66 -20.25
N LEU A 140 7.48 73.67 -21.15
CA LEU A 140 7.68 73.88 -22.59
C LEU A 140 6.61 74.80 -23.19
N ALA A 141 5.37 74.75 -22.69
CA ALA A 141 4.33 75.68 -23.12
C ALA A 141 4.68 77.15 -22.76
N ILE A 142 5.27 77.38 -21.59
CA ILE A 142 5.74 78.70 -21.16
C ILE A 142 6.96 79.14 -21.99
N GLU A 143 7.94 78.25 -22.17
CA GLU A 143 9.14 78.54 -22.98
C GLU A 143 8.80 78.84 -24.44
N LYS A 144 7.81 78.16 -25.02
CA LYS A 144 7.32 78.44 -26.37
C LYS A 144 6.84 79.89 -26.50
N VAL A 145 6.05 80.39 -25.54
CA VAL A 145 5.58 81.78 -25.54
C VAL A 145 6.78 82.73 -25.46
N ARG A 146 7.72 82.46 -24.56
CA ARG A 146 8.95 83.25 -24.41
C ARG A 146 9.78 83.29 -25.71
N TRP A 147 9.97 82.16 -26.39
CA TRP A 147 10.72 82.11 -27.66
C TRP A 147 9.99 82.85 -28.78
N GLN A 148 8.65 82.82 -28.81
CA GLN A 148 7.86 83.62 -29.75
C GLN A 148 8.06 85.12 -29.52
N GLU A 149 8.05 85.57 -28.27
CA GLU A 149 8.33 86.97 -27.91
C GLU A 149 9.76 87.39 -28.33
N GLN A 150 10.76 86.53 -28.13
CA GLN A 150 12.14 86.81 -28.55
C GLN A 150 12.30 86.88 -30.06
N LEU A 151 11.59 86.05 -30.83
CA LEU A 151 11.58 86.12 -32.30
C LEU A 151 10.99 87.45 -32.78
N THR A 152 9.86 87.89 -32.20
CA THR A 152 9.27 89.19 -32.57
C THR A 152 10.20 90.37 -32.29
N GLN A 153 10.99 90.32 -31.21
CA GLN A 153 11.98 91.37 -30.89
C GLN A 153 13.19 91.40 -31.83
N LEU A 154 13.49 90.29 -32.53
CA LEU A 154 14.60 90.21 -33.48
C LEU A 154 14.18 90.59 -34.91
N GLU A 155 12.88 90.58 -35.19
CA GLU A 155 12.30 90.98 -36.48
C GLU A 155 12.01 92.50 -36.57
N GLU A 156 12.07 93.21 -35.43
CA GLU A 156 12.05 94.69 -35.33
C GLU A 156 13.46 95.30 -35.43
#